data_AF-A0A7Y0MC01-F1
#
_entry.id   AF-A0A7Y0MC01-F1
#
_cell.length_a   1.000
_cell.length_b   1.000
_cell.length_c   1.000
_cell.angle_alpha   90.00
_cell.angle_beta   90.00
_cell.angle_gamma   90.00
#
_symmetry.space_group_name_H-M   'P 1'
#
loop_
_entity.id
_entity.type
_entity.pdbx_description
1 polymer ?
#
loop_
_entity_poly.entity_id
_entity_poly.type
_entity_poly.pdbx_seq_one_letter_code
_entity_poly.pdbx_strand_id
1 'polypeptide(L)' 'MGRGRQKAKATKQAREMKYFTPNTDYTALQRELAASKSSASSRYPEEPAEPDYSAYEDKYADQFDDEDEETRRIG' A
#
# COMPACT_ATOMS: atom_id res chain seq x y z
N MET A 1 34.81 28.74 20.94
CA MET A 1 34.56 29.37 19.62
C MET A 1 34.22 28.38 18.48
N GLY A 2 33.76 27.13 18.77
CA GLY A 2 33.53 26.12 17.71
C GLY A 2 32.10 25.56 17.58
N ARG A 3 31.20 25.85 18.54
CA ARG A 3 29.86 25.23 18.60
C ARG A 3 28.91 25.69 17.49
N GLY A 4 28.99 26.95 17.06
CA GLY A 4 28.11 27.49 16.01
C GLY A 4 28.34 26.84 14.64
N ARG A 5 29.61 26.55 14.30
CA ARG A 5 29.97 25.86 13.05
C ARG A 5 29.51 24.40 13.07
N GLN A 6 29.68 23.71 14.20
CA GLN A 6 29.19 22.34 14.38
C GLN A 6 27.67 22.28 14.28
N LYS A 7 26.95 23.20 14.95
CA LYS A 7 25.49 23.30 14.87
C LYS A 7 25.02 23.55 13.44
N ALA A 8 25.67 24.46 12.71
CA ALA A 8 25.34 24.73 11.31
C ALA A 8 25.55 23.49 10.41
N LYS A 9 26.69 22.79 10.56
CA LYS A 9 26.95 21.53 9.84
C LYS A 9 25.92 20.45 10.15
N ALA A 10 25.58 20.26 11.43
CA ALA A 10 24.58 19.29 11.86
C ALA A 10 23.18 19.61 11.29
N THR A 11 22.77 20.88 11.31
CA THR A 11 21.47 21.28 10.72
C THR A 11 21.43 21.08 9.21
N LYS A 12 22.56 21.30 8.51
CA LYS A 12 22.66 21.05 7.07
C LYS A 12 22.53 19.57 6.78
N GLN A 13 23.31 18.73 7.47
CA GLN A 13 23.26 17.27 7.32
C GLN A 13 21.88 16.71 7.66
N ALA A 14 21.24 17.18 8.73
CA ALA A 14 19.90 16.74 9.11
C ALA A 14 18.85 17.08 8.05
N ARG A 15 18.97 18.26 7.40
CA ARG A 15 18.10 18.64 6.28
C ARG A 15 18.37 17.79 5.05
N GLU A 16 19.63 17.53 4.75
CA GLU A 16 20.01 16.58 3.69
C GLU A 16 19.37 15.23 3.97
N MET A 17 19.55 14.63 5.15
CA MET A 17 18.91 13.34 5.48
C MET A 17 17.38 13.38 5.46
N LYS A 18 16.75 14.46 5.96
CA LYS A 18 15.29 14.57 6.03
C LYS A 18 14.64 14.70 4.65
N TYR A 19 15.28 15.43 3.75
CA TYR A 19 14.74 15.72 2.42
C TYR A 19 15.52 14.98 1.31
N PHE A 20 16.36 14.01 1.68
CA PHE A 20 17.06 13.15 0.74
C PHE A 20 16.05 12.21 0.11
N THR A 21 15.80 12.42 -1.18
CA THR A 21 15.11 11.45 -2.01
C THR A 21 16.19 10.74 -2.82
N PRO A 22 16.48 9.45 -2.56
CA PRO A 22 17.44 8.72 -3.37
C PRO A 22 16.95 8.66 -4.81
N ASN A 23 17.86 8.87 -5.76
CA ASN A 23 17.56 8.62 -7.16
C ASN A 23 17.43 7.10 -7.34
N THR A 24 16.25 6.66 -7.79
CA THR A 24 15.98 5.26 -8.10
C THR A 24 16.43 4.97 -9.54
N ASP A 25 17.28 3.96 -9.72
CA ASP A 25 17.62 3.47 -11.05
C ASP A 25 16.47 2.61 -11.60
N TYR A 26 15.62 3.24 -12.41
CA TYR A 26 14.46 2.59 -13.03
C TYR A 26 14.87 1.47 -14.01
N THR A 27 16.06 1.55 -14.62
CA THR A 27 16.52 0.56 -15.60
C THR A 27 16.89 -0.76 -14.91
N ALA A 28 17.56 -0.68 -13.75
CA ALA A 28 17.87 -1.83 -12.92
C ALA A 28 16.58 -2.49 -12.38
N LEU A 29 15.64 -1.68 -11.89
CA LEU A 29 14.33 -2.16 -11.39
C LEU A 29 13.53 -2.90 -12.48
N GLN A 30 13.46 -2.33 -13.68
CA GLN A 30 12.75 -2.96 -14.79
C GLN A 30 13.35 -4.33 -15.14
N ARG A 31 14.69 -4.46 -15.13
CA ARG A 31 15.38 -5.72 -15.41
C ARG A 31 15.06 -6.77 -14.35
N GLU A 32 15.04 -6.40 -13.07
CA GLU A 32 14.68 -7.31 -11.97
C GLU A 32 13.22 -7.78 -12.10
N LEU A 33 12.29 -6.86 -12.36
CA LEU A 33 10.88 -7.21 -12.56
C LEU A 33 10.69 -8.13 -13.76
N ALA A 34 11.35 -7.86 -14.89
CA ALA A 34 11.27 -8.71 -16.07
C ALA A 34 11.82 -10.12 -15.80
N ALA A 35 12.93 -10.23 -15.06
CA ALA A 35 13.50 -11.51 -14.64
C ALA A 35 12.60 -12.25 -13.63
N SER A 36 11.90 -11.54 -12.75
CA SER A 36 10.95 -12.13 -11.82
C SER A 36 9.71 -12.68 -12.55
N LYS A 37 9.21 -11.97 -13.57
CA LYS A 37 8.01 -12.37 -14.34
C LYS A 37 8.22 -13.65 -15.13
N SER A 38 9.42 -13.87 -15.69
CA SER A 38 9.71 -15.13 -16.39
C SER A 38 9.78 -16.34 -15.45
N SER A 39 10.16 -16.15 -14.19
CA SER A 39 10.14 -17.21 -13.16
C SER A 39 8.77 -17.39 -12.52
N ALA A 40 8.00 -16.31 -12.33
CA ALA A 40 6.67 -16.32 -11.71
C ALA A 40 5.57 -16.84 -12.64
N SER A 41 5.72 -16.71 -13.96
CA SER A 41 4.76 -17.25 -14.95
C SER A 41 4.58 -18.77 -14.85
N SER A 42 5.59 -19.49 -14.35
CA SER A 42 5.49 -20.94 -14.09
C SER A 42 4.92 -21.30 -12.71
N ARG A 43 4.71 -20.32 -11.81
CA ARG A 43 4.34 -20.54 -10.39
C ARG A 43 2.99 -19.98 -9.98
N TYR A 44 2.33 -19.19 -10.81
CA TYR A 44 0.95 -18.77 -10.56
C TYR A 44 0.01 -19.82 -11.16
N PRO A 45 -0.76 -20.55 -10.33
CA PRO A 45 -1.93 -21.23 -10.84
C PRO A 45 -2.86 -20.20 -11.48
N GLU A 46 -3.44 -20.58 -12.61
CA GLU A 46 -4.59 -19.94 -13.25
C GLU A 46 -5.59 -19.48 -12.18
N GLU A 47 -6.07 -18.24 -12.35
CA GLU A 47 -7.01 -17.48 -11.51
C GLU A 47 -7.63 -18.29 -10.34
N PRO A 48 -7.30 -17.98 -9.07
CA PRO A 48 -7.96 -18.65 -7.95
C PRO A 48 -9.45 -18.39 -8.07
N ALA A 49 -10.26 -19.46 -8.02
CA ALA A 49 -11.71 -19.36 -8.02
C ALA A 49 -12.15 -18.26 -7.04
N GLU A 50 -12.94 -17.30 -7.55
CA GLU A 50 -13.54 -16.24 -6.74
C GLU A 50 -14.13 -16.87 -5.47
N PRO A 51 -13.74 -16.38 -4.28
CA PRO A 51 -14.28 -16.91 -3.04
C PRO A 51 -15.80 -16.71 -3.04
N ASP A 52 -16.55 -17.74 -2.66
CA ASP A 52 -18.01 -17.68 -2.60
C ASP A 52 -18.44 -16.69 -1.50
N TYR A 53 -18.83 -15.48 -1.92
CA TYR A 53 -19.27 -14.41 -1.04
C TYR A 53 -20.71 -14.60 -0.54
N SER A 54 -21.48 -15.55 -1.08
CA SER A 54 -22.88 -15.78 -0.69
C SER A 54 -23.02 -16.10 0.81
N ALA A 55 -22.04 -16.84 1.37
CA ALA A 55 -22.01 -17.17 2.80
C ALA A 55 -21.77 -15.96 3.72
N TYR A 56 -21.20 -14.86 3.20
CA TYR A 56 -21.10 -13.60 3.94
C TYR A 56 -22.37 -12.78 3.80
N GLU A 57 -23.01 -12.82 2.63
CA GLU A 57 -24.29 -12.17 2.37
C GLU A 57 -25.35 -12.64 3.37
N ASP A 58 -25.52 -13.95 3.57
CA ASP A 58 -26.44 -14.52 4.54
C ASP A 58 -26.13 -14.13 6.00
N LYS A 59 -24.84 -13.91 6.33
CA LYS A 59 -24.39 -13.63 7.71
C LYS A 59 -24.62 -12.17 8.12
N TYR A 60 -24.66 -11.27 7.17
CA TYR A 60 -24.84 -9.84 7.42
C TYR A 60 -26.20 -9.33 6.92
N ALA A 61 -27.02 -10.18 6.28
CA ALA A 61 -28.35 -9.82 5.83
C ALA A 61 -29.23 -9.26 6.95
N ASP A 62 -29.12 -9.82 8.16
CA ASP A 62 -29.80 -9.36 9.37
C ASP A 62 -29.31 -7.99 9.87
N GLN A 63 -28.05 -7.62 9.61
CA GLN A 63 -27.50 -6.32 10.00
C GLN A 63 -27.91 -5.18 9.05
N PHE A 64 -28.20 -5.49 7.79
CA PHE A 64 -28.65 -4.50 6.80
C PHE A 64 -30.17 -4.30 6.78
N ASP A 65 -30.96 -5.30 7.22
CA ASP A 65 -32.42 -5.20 7.27
C ASP A 65 -32.87 -4.11 8.29
N ASP A 66 -32.12 -3.92 9.37
CA ASP A 66 -32.38 -2.90 10.40
C ASP A 66 -32.00 -1.46 9.95
N GLU A 67 -30.97 -1.29 9.10
CA GLU A 67 -30.56 0.03 8.58
C GLU A 67 -31.54 0.57 7.51
N ASP A 68 -32.17 -0.32 6.74
CA ASP A 68 -33.19 0.03 5.75
C ASP A 68 -34.53 0.45 6.38
N GLU A 69 -34.85 0.02 7.61
CA GLU A 69 -36.03 0.51 8.33
C GLU A 69 -35.83 1.92 8.92
N GLU A 70 -34.63 2.28 9.35
CA GLU A 70 -34.34 3.60 9.94
C GLU A 70 -34.47 4.72 8.89
N THR A 71 -34.00 4.48 7.66
CA THR A 71 -34.10 5.47 6.56
C THR A 71 -35.54 5.67 6.07
N ARG A 72 -36.41 4.65 6.14
CA ARG A 72 -37.83 4.74 5.74
C ARG A 72 -38.72 5.41 6.82
N ARG A 73 -38.27 5.44 8.08
CA ARG A 73 -39.01 6.05 9.19
C ARG A 73 -38.71 7.56 9.35
N ILE A 74 -37.69 8.09 8.66
CA ILE A 74 -37.27 9.51 8.67
C ILE A 74 -37.79 10.24 7.41
N GLY A 75 -39.00 9.89 6.95
CA GLY A 75 -39.70 10.55 5.83
C GLY A 75 -40.79 11.50 6.30
#